data_AF-A0A1S8WQN9-F1
#
_entry.id   AF-A0A1S8WQN9-F1
#
_cell.length_a   1.000
_cell.length_b   1.000
_cell.length_c   1.000
_cell.angle_alpha   90.00
_cell.angle_beta   90.00
_cell.angle_gamma   90.00
#
_symmetry.space_group_name_H-M   'P 1'
#
loop_
_entity.id
_entity.type
_entity.pdbx_description
1 polymer ?
#
loop_
_entity_poly.entity_id
_entity_poly.type
_entity_poly.pdbx_seq_one_letter_code
_entity_poly.pdbx_strand_id
1 'polypeptide(L)'
;MQLDKFLERCWHWSRRLSHLLNYSPDQVHHGELTAFANYAFAFPDAFVGLIDTYDVLRYNIPWFEDLRILVSNDLNEDTLHSLNLQGHSIDAFCVGTHLVTCQKQPALGCVYKLVEIAGIPTMKLSAQVEKVTLPGKKTVYRLYSKTGEALVDLLQRSDEPAPKVNERILCRHPSEASKRVFVVPARIEETLKLFWKRGQ
;
A
#
# COMPACT_ATOMS: atom_id res chain seq x y z
N MET A 1 -5.05 -30.08 28.51
CA MET A 1 -4.58 -31.27 27.76
C MET A 1 -3.05 -31.24 27.78
N GLN A 2 -2.36 -32.37 27.94
CA GLN A 2 -0.89 -32.42 27.85
C GLN A 2 -0.47 -32.47 26.37
N LEU A 3 0.66 -31.83 26.03
CA LEU A 3 1.16 -31.75 24.65
C LEU A 3 1.36 -33.13 24.02
N ASP A 4 1.93 -34.09 24.74
CA ASP A 4 2.16 -35.46 24.23
C ASP A 4 0.86 -36.15 23.82
N LYS A 5 -0.19 -36.00 24.64
CA LYS A 5 -1.53 -36.52 24.34
C LYS A 5 -2.17 -35.80 23.14
N PHE A 6 -1.84 -34.53 22.91
CA PHE A 6 -2.30 -33.81 21.73
C PHE A 6 -1.58 -34.29 20.47
N LEU A 7 -0.27 -34.47 20.53
CA LEU A 7 0.54 -35.03 19.44
C LEU A 7 0.08 -36.44 19.05
N GLU A 8 -0.20 -37.31 20.02
CA GLU A 8 -0.76 -38.65 19.75
C GLU A 8 -2.09 -38.56 18.98
N ARG A 9 -2.94 -37.58 19.33
CA ARG A 9 -4.21 -37.34 18.61
C ARG A 9 -3.98 -36.80 17.20
N CYS A 10 -3.03 -35.89 17.00
CA CYS A 10 -2.67 -35.40 15.66
C CYS A 10 -2.22 -36.55 14.75
N TRP A 11 -1.37 -37.45 15.24
CA TRP A 11 -0.93 -38.64 14.51
C TRP A 11 -2.07 -39.62 14.22
N HIS A 12 -2.95 -39.85 15.19
CA HIS A 12 -4.13 -40.68 15.01
C HIS A 12 -5.02 -40.14 13.87
N TRP A 13 -5.29 -38.83 13.85
CA TRP A 13 -6.12 -38.20 12.83
C TRP A 13 -5.43 -38.10 11.46
N SER A 14 -4.11 -37.87 11.41
CA SER A 14 -3.34 -37.90 10.15
C SER A 14 -3.52 -39.24 9.42
N ARG A 15 -3.34 -40.37 10.11
CA ARG A 15 -3.55 -41.72 9.54
C ARG A 15 -4.98 -42.01 9.12
N ARG A 16 -5.97 -41.36 9.73
CA ARG A 16 -7.38 -41.50 9.32
C ARG A 16 -7.69 -40.66 8.08
N LEU A 17 -7.11 -39.46 8.02
CA LEU A 17 -7.30 -38.53 6.91
C LEU A 17 -6.50 -38.93 5.67
N SER A 18 -5.46 -39.77 5.78
CA SER A 18 -4.69 -40.26 4.64
C SER A 18 -5.55 -40.94 3.56
N HIS A 19 -6.59 -41.68 3.98
CA HIS A 19 -7.54 -42.29 3.05
C HIS A 19 -8.46 -41.28 2.37
N LEU A 20 -8.85 -40.21 3.07
CA LEU A 20 -9.73 -39.16 2.55
C LEU A 20 -8.98 -38.21 1.60
N LEU A 21 -7.74 -37.88 1.96
CA LEU A 21 -6.88 -36.94 1.25
C LEU A 21 -5.95 -37.65 0.25
N ASN A 22 -6.06 -38.97 0.12
CA ASN A 22 -5.33 -39.81 -0.83
C ASN A 22 -3.80 -39.61 -0.82
N TYR A 23 -3.20 -39.59 0.38
CA TYR A 23 -1.74 -39.55 0.56
C TYR A 23 -1.25 -40.74 1.38
N SER A 24 0.02 -41.12 1.24
CA SER A 24 0.62 -42.15 2.08
C SER A 24 1.05 -41.56 3.42
N PRO A 25 0.70 -42.15 4.58
CA PRO A 25 1.13 -41.67 5.90
C PRO A 25 2.65 -41.45 6.02
N ASP A 26 3.46 -42.18 5.26
CA ASP A 26 4.92 -42.04 5.24
C ASP A 26 5.41 -40.74 4.57
N GLN A 27 4.54 -40.04 3.86
CA GLN A 27 4.84 -38.74 3.25
C GLN A 27 4.78 -37.58 4.26
N VAL A 28 4.20 -37.79 5.45
CA VAL A 28 4.09 -36.73 6.47
C VAL A 28 5.40 -36.62 7.23
N HIS A 29 6.07 -35.48 7.09
CA HIS A 29 7.30 -35.23 7.82
C HIS A 29 7.01 -35.07 9.32
N HIS A 30 7.62 -35.92 10.16
CA HIS A 30 7.39 -35.93 11.61
C HIS A 30 7.68 -34.56 12.26
N GLY A 31 8.73 -33.87 11.79
CA GLY A 31 9.09 -32.54 12.28
C GLY A 31 8.03 -31.46 11.98
N GLU A 32 7.40 -31.52 10.80
CA GLU A 32 6.37 -30.55 10.40
C GLU A 32 5.10 -30.72 11.22
N LEU A 33 4.60 -31.96 11.34
CA LEU A 33 3.42 -32.24 12.15
C LEU A 33 3.65 -31.84 13.62
N THR A 34 4.84 -32.11 14.15
CA THR A 34 5.22 -31.71 15.51
C THR A 34 5.26 -30.19 15.65
N ALA A 35 5.79 -29.46 14.67
CA ALA A 35 5.80 -28.01 14.67
C ALA A 35 4.38 -27.42 14.63
N PHE A 36 3.50 -27.91 13.74
CA PHE A 36 2.11 -27.47 13.69
C PHE A 36 1.35 -27.78 14.96
N ALA A 37 1.52 -28.97 15.53
CA ALA A 37 0.87 -29.33 16.78
C ALA A 37 1.34 -28.46 17.96
N ASN A 38 2.63 -28.15 18.04
CA ASN A 38 3.15 -27.20 19.04
C ASN A 38 2.54 -25.79 18.86
N TYR A 39 2.47 -25.31 17.62
CA TYR A 39 1.88 -24.00 17.33
C TYR A 39 0.39 -23.96 17.66
N ALA A 40 -0.38 -24.98 17.26
CA ALA A 40 -1.80 -25.11 17.57
C ALA A 40 -2.06 -25.26 19.08
N PHE A 41 -1.16 -25.92 19.81
CA PHE A 41 -1.26 -26.04 21.26
C PHE A 41 -1.03 -24.69 21.96
N ALA A 42 -0.09 -23.88 21.46
CA ALA A 42 0.17 -22.54 21.97
C ALA A 42 -0.91 -21.53 21.57
N PHE A 43 -1.47 -21.65 20.36
CA PHE A 43 -2.42 -20.72 19.76
C PHE A 43 -3.66 -21.45 19.20
N PRO A 44 -4.53 -21.99 20.07
CA PRO A 44 -5.67 -22.82 19.65
C PRO A 44 -6.70 -22.05 18.82
N ASP A 45 -6.88 -20.75 19.09
CA ASP A 45 -7.88 -19.91 18.42
C ASP A 45 -7.32 -19.11 17.23
N ALA A 46 -6.02 -19.24 16.94
CA ALA A 46 -5.32 -18.43 15.93
C ALA A 46 -4.27 -19.25 15.14
N PHE A 47 -4.57 -20.51 14.87
CA PHE A 47 -3.66 -21.39 14.13
C PHE A 47 -3.49 -20.92 12.67
N VAL A 48 -2.24 -20.76 12.23
CA VAL A 48 -1.86 -20.50 10.84
C VAL A 48 -0.75 -21.48 10.47
N GLY A 49 -1.03 -22.35 9.49
CA GLY A 49 -0.05 -23.30 8.97
C GLY A 49 0.66 -22.72 7.75
N LEU A 50 1.99 -22.69 7.77
CA LEU A 50 2.79 -22.39 6.58
C LEU A 50 2.84 -23.63 5.68
N ILE A 51 2.33 -23.52 4.46
CA ILE A 51 2.27 -24.61 3.49
C ILE A 51 2.91 -24.10 2.19
N ASP A 52 4.07 -24.63 1.81
CA ASP A 52 4.85 -24.16 0.65
C ASP A 52 5.15 -25.23 -0.40
N THR A 53 4.92 -26.52 -0.11
CA THR A 53 5.51 -27.63 -0.87
C THR A 53 4.50 -28.66 -1.42
N TYR A 54 3.19 -28.39 -1.46
CA TYR A 54 2.21 -29.43 -1.84
C TYR A 54 1.24 -29.03 -2.95
N ASP A 55 0.89 -30.02 -3.77
CA ASP A 55 -0.14 -29.95 -4.81
C ASP A 55 -1.49 -29.66 -4.16
N VAL A 56 -2.17 -28.60 -4.63
CA VAL A 56 -3.49 -28.19 -4.13
C VAL A 56 -4.52 -29.13 -4.76
N LEU A 57 -4.58 -30.35 -4.23
CA LEU A 57 -5.63 -31.30 -4.58
C LEU A 57 -6.99 -30.71 -4.18
N ARG A 58 -7.99 -30.87 -5.06
CA ARG A 58 -9.36 -30.46 -4.76
C ARG A 58 -9.97 -31.45 -3.78
N TYR A 59 -10.04 -31.06 -2.52
CA TYR A 59 -10.74 -31.83 -1.50
C TYR A 59 -12.17 -31.32 -1.36
N ASN A 60 -13.16 -32.21 -1.54
CA ASN A 60 -14.57 -31.89 -1.34
C ASN A 60 -14.93 -31.93 0.16
N ILE A 61 -14.25 -31.11 0.95
CA ILE A 61 -14.39 -31.05 2.41
C ILE A 61 -15.06 -29.72 2.77
N PRO A 62 -16.32 -29.73 3.28
CA PRO A 62 -17.10 -28.50 3.46
C PRO A 62 -16.42 -27.42 4.32
N TRP A 63 -15.70 -27.81 5.38
CA TRP A 63 -15.05 -26.85 6.27
C TRP A 63 -13.75 -26.25 5.71
N PHE A 64 -13.21 -26.76 4.60
CA PHE A 64 -12.06 -26.12 3.94
C PHE A 64 -12.44 -24.74 3.37
N GLU A 65 -13.72 -24.53 3.03
CA GLU A 65 -14.23 -23.27 2.51
C GLU A 65 -14.19 -22.14 3.55
N ASP A 66 -14.17 -22.48 4.85
CA ASP A 66 -14.10 -21.51 5.95
C ASP A 66 -12.66 -21.09 6.28
N LEU A 67 -11.65 -21.77 5.72
CA LEU A 67 -10.25 -21.46 5.98
C LEU A 67 -9.81 -20.23 5.21
N ARG A 68 -9.04 -19.35 5.87
CA ARG A 68 -8.41 -18.20 5.23
C ARG A 68 -7.13 -18.60 4.52
N ILE A 69 -6.98 -18.17 3.27
CA ILE A 69 -5.79 -18.38 2.44
C ILE A 69 -4.94 -17.10 2.46
N LEU A 70 -3.74 -17.23 3.03
CA LEU A 70 -2.74 -16.15 3.06
C LEU A 70 -1.61 -16.50 2.10
N VAL A 71 -1.17 -15.52 1.31
CA VAL A 71 -0.04 -15.70 0.38
C VAL A 71 1.05 -14.68 0.70
N SER A 72 2.27 -15.18 0.79
CA SER A 72 3.49 -14.39 0.96
C SER A 72 4.59 -14.95 0.06
N ASN A 73 4.87 -14.33 -1.08
CA ASN A 73 6.07 -14.61 -1.85
C ASN A 73 6.26 -13.57 -2.96
N ASP A 74 7.34 -12.79 -2.90
CA ASP A 74 7.73 -11.82 -3.94
C ASP A 74 6.57 -11.03 -4.58
N LEU A 75 5.63 -10.59 -3.73
CA LEU A 75 4.41 -9.90 -4.17
C LEU A 75 4.72 -8.45 -4.54
N ASN A 76 4.19 -7.99 -5.67
CA ASN A 76 4.28 -6.63 -6.18
C ASN A 76 2.98 -6.28 -6.94
N GLU A 77 2.86 -5.06 -7.48
CA GLU A 77 1.61 -4.63 -8.11
C GLU A 77 1.24 -5.47 -9.34
N ASP A 78 2.24 -5.94 -10.08
CA ASP A 78 2.03 -6.70 -11.32
C ASP A 78 1.54 -8.13 -11.00
N THR A 79 2.12 -8.77 -9.97
CA THR A 79 1.68 -10.09 -9.52
C THR A 79 0.30 -10.03 -8.86
N LEU A 80 0.03 -9.00 -8.04
CA LEU A 80 -1.30 -8.77 -7.48
C LEU A 80 -2.35 -8.55 -8.57
N HIS A 81 -2.02 -7.78 -9.62
CA HIS A 81 -2.93 -7.57 -10.74
C HIS A 81 -3.21 -8.87 -11.51
N SER A 82 -2.17 -9.65 -11.80
CA SER A 82 -2.28 -10.95 -12.48
C SER A 82 -3.17 -11.93 -11.70
N LEU A 83 -2.97 -12.04 -10.38
CA LEU A 83 -3.78 -12.91 -9.53
C LEU A 83 -5.26 -12.47 -9.54
N ASN A 84 -5.53 -11.17 -9.46
CA ASN A 84 -6.91 -10.66 -9.49
C ASN A 84 -7.60 -11.00 -10.83
N LEU A 85 -6.89 -10.90 -11.95
CA LEU A 85 -7.43 -11.25 -13.27
C LEU A 85 -7.74 -12.76 -13.42
N GLN A 86 -7.00 -13.61 -12.71
CA GLN A 86 -7.20 -15.06 -12.71
C GLN A 86 -8.37 -15.52 -11.83
N GLY A 87 -8.94 -14.63 -11.01
CA GLY A 87 -10.02 -14.98 -10.07
C GLY A 87 -9.53 -15.88 -8.94
N HIS A 88 -8.53 -15.43 -8.18
CA HIS A 88 -7.98 -16.17 -7.04
C HIS A 88 -8.96 -16.31 -5.87
N SER A 89 -8.71 -17.28 -4.97
CA SER A 89 -9.41 -17.44 -3.69
C SER A 89 -8.60 -16.96 -2.47
N ILE A 90 -7.56 -16.15 -2.68
CA ILE A 90 -6.71 -15.60 -1.62
C ILE A 90 -7.47 -14.56 -0.78
N ASP A 91 -7.42 -14.70 0.54
CA ASP A 91 -8.04 -13.78 1.50
C ASP A 91 -7.12 -12.63 1.91
N ALA A 92 -5.81 -12.86 1.96
CA ALA A 92 -4.83 -11.84 2.34
C ALA A 92 -3.49 -11.98 1.63
N PHE A 93 -2.91 -10.83 1.29
CA PHE A 93 -1.59 -10.70 0.69
C PHE A 93 -0.59 -10.12 1.68
N CYS A 94 0.48 -10.87 1.93
CA CYS A 94 1.55 -10.47 2.84
C CYS A 94 2.75 -9.94 2.02
N VAL A 95 2.72 -8.65 1.71
CA VAL A 95 3.77 -7.99 0.90
C VAL A 95 4.94 -7.55 1.79
N GLY A 96 6.12 -8.09 1.51
CA GLY A 96 7.36 -7.78 2.25
C GLY A 96 8.25 -6.78 1.50
N THR A 97 9.33 -7.31 0.89
CA THR A 97 10.46 -6.55 0.32
C THR A 97 10.03 -5.42 -0.61
N HIS A 98 9.12 -5.67 -1.56
CA HIS A 98 8.68 -4.66 -2.54
C HIS A 98 8.08 -3.43 -1.89
N LEU A 99 7.29 -3.62 -0.83
CA LEU A 99 6.64 -2.54 -0.08
C LEU A 99 7.64 -1.77 0.79
N VAL A 100 8.46 -2.49 1.58
CA VAL A 100 9.37 -1.86 2.55
C VAL A 100 10.51 -1.11 1.86
N THR A 101 11.00 -1.64 0.74
CA THR A 101 12.12 -1.03 0.00
C THR A 101 11.67 -0.05 -1.08
N CYS A 102 10.36 0.06 -1.34
CA CYS A 102 9.82 0.77 -2.49
C CYS A 102 10.57 0.40 -3.78
N GLN A 103 10.73 -0.90 -4.06
CA GLN A 103 11.75 -1.42 -4.99
C GLN A 103 11.77 -0.75 -6.37
N LYS A 104 10.61 -0.38 -6.93
CA LYS A 104 10.50 0.34 -8.22
C LYS A 104 11.08 1.76 -8.15
N GLN A 105 10.94 2.45 -7.03
CA GLN A 105 11.46 3.79 -6.79
C GLN A 105 11.82 3.96 -5.30
N PRO A 106 13.05 3.57 -4.88
CA PRO A 106 13.44 3.55 -3.47
C PRO A 106 13.65 4.95 -2.87
N ALA A 107 13.65 5.99 -3.70
CA ALA A 107 13.84 7.37 -3.28
C ALA A 107 12.77 8.29 -3.88
N LEU A 108 12.15 9.12 -3.03
CA LEU A 108 11.12 10.08 -3.44
C LEU A 108 11.70 11.26 -4.24
N GLY A 109 12.98 11.58 -4.06
CA GLY A 109 13.62 12.71 -4.75
C GLY A 109 13.28 14.10 -4.18
N CYS A 110 12.86 14.18 -2.90
CA CYS A 110 12.60 15.45 -2.23
C CYS A 110 13.82 16.35 -2.19
N VAL A 111 13.61 17.65 -2.42
CA VAL A 111 14.68 18.66 -2.35
C VAL A 111 14.26 19.82 -1.46
N TYR A 112 15.22 20.32 -0.68
CA TYR A 112 15.09 21.59 0.02
C TYR A 112 15.71 22.72 -0.80
N LYS A 113 14.97 23.82 -1.00
CA LYS A 113 15.40 24.97 -1.79
C LYS A 113 14.95 26.27 -1.11
N LEU A 114 15.85 27.24 -1.08
CA LEU A 114 15.57 28.58 -0.63
C LEU A 114 14.79 29.34 -1.71
N VAL A 115 13.59 29.81 -1.37
CA VAL A 115 12.70 30.52 -2.29
C VAL A 115 12.58 32.01 -1.98
N GLU A 116 12.96 32.44 -0.77
CA GLU A 116 12.83 33.82 -0.33
C GLU A 116 13.80 34.13 0.82
N ILE A 117 14.44 35.31 0.80
CA ILE A 117 15.29 35.82 1.88
C ILE A 117 14.86 37.25 2.18
N ALA A 118 14.55 37.55 3.44
CA ALA A 118 14.17 38.90 3.88
C ALA A 118 13.07 39.54 3.01
N GLY A 119 12.09 38.73 2.56
CA GLY A 119 11.00 39.15 1.68
C GLY A 119 11.38 39.29 0.19
N ILE A 120 12.63 39.02 -0.18
CA ILE A 120 13.11 39.06 -1.57
C ILE A 120 13.05 37.64 -2.16
N PRO A 121 12.23 37.40 -3.20
CA PRO A 121 12.15 36.11 -3.87
C PRO A 121 13.48 35.70 -4.50
N THR A 122 13.89 34.44 -4.30
CA THR A 122 15.11 33.86 -4.89
C THR A 122 14.78 32.71 -5.80
N MET A 123 15.43 32.65 -6.96
CA MET A 123 15.31 31.56 -7.93
C MET A 123 16.68 30.96 -8.20
N LYS A 124 16.78 29.63 -8.15
CA LYS A 124 17.92 28.92 -8.73
C LYS A 124 17.70 28.77 -10.23
N LEU A 125 18.61 29.32 -11.02
CA LEU A 125 18.68 29.06 -12.45
C LEU A 125 19.47 27.76 -12.69
N SER A 126 18.99 26.96 -13.64
CA SER A 126 19.65 25.73 -14.09
C SER A 126 19.49 25.62 -15.60
N ALA A 127 20.45 24.97 -16.27
CA ALA A 127 20.33 24.65 -17.68
C ALA A 127 19.17 23.68 -17.99
N GLN A 128 18.71 22.92 -16.99
CA GLN A 128 17.53 22.06 -17.09
C GLN A 128 16.31 22.74 -16.49
N VAL A 129 15.24 22.89 -17.28
CA VAL A 129 14.01 23.58 -16.88
C VAL A 129 13.38 22.94 -15.63
N GLU A 130 13.44 21.61 -15.52
CA GLU A 130 12.95 20.84 -14.37
C GLU A 130 13.67 21.16 -13.05
N LYS A 131 14.87 21.73 -13.13
CA LYS A 131 15.69 22.11 -11.96
C LYS A 131 15.60 23.60 -11.64
N VAL A 132 14.79 24.36 -12.38
CA VAL A 132 14.48 25.75 -12.09
C VAL A 132 13.42 25.80 -10.99
N THR A 133 13.69 26.56 -9.94
CA THR A 133 12.79 26.67 -8.78
C THR A 133 11.82 27.83 -8.91
N LEU A 134 10.57 27.65 -8.51
CA LEU A 134 9.61 28.76 -8.46
C LEU A 134 9.89 29.70 -7.26
N PRO A 135 10.10 31.02 -7.45
CA PRO A 135 10.58 31.94 -6.43
C PRO A 135 9.48 32.51 -5.54
N GLY A 136 9.82 32.89 -4.31
CA GLY A 136 8.91 33.49 -3.33
C GLY A 136 8.16 32.47 -2.47
N LYS A 137 7.65 32.91 -1.32
CA LYS A 137 6.77 32.10 -0.45
C LYS A 137 5.43 31.82 -1.14
N LYS A 138 4.96 30.57 -1.04
CA LYS A 138 3.74 30.09 -1.72
C LYS A 138 2.78 29.42 -0.78
N THR A 139 1.51 29.49 -1.15
CA THR A 139 0.43 28.69 -0.59
C THR A 139 -0.11 27.76 -1.67
N VAL A 140 -0.53 26.56 -1.29
CA VAL A 140 -1.01 25.52 -2.19
C VAL A 140 -2.49 25.27 -1.89
N TYR A 141 -3.31 25.31 -2.93
CA TYR A 141 -4.75 25.04 -2.85
C TYR A 141 -5.11 23.86 -3.75
N ARG A 142 -5.73 22.83 -3.19
CA ARG A 142 -6.35 21.76 -3.98
C ARG A 142 -7.75 22.17 -4.40
N LEU A 143 -7.99 22.19 -5.70
CA LEU A 143 -9.27 22.54 -6.32
C LEU A 143 -10.06 21.27 -6.59
N TYR A 144 -11.32 21.22 -6.14
CA TYR A 144 -12.20 20.06 -6.33
C TYR A 144 -13.38 20.37 -7.24
N SER A 145 -13.82 19.35 -7.98
CA SER A 145 -15.03 19.38 -8.80
C SER A 145 -16.30 19.32 -7.94
N LYS A 146 -17.47 19.53 -8.57
CA LYS A 146 -18.78 19.32 -7.93
C LYS A 146 -19.01 17.85 -7.53
N THR A 147 -18.37 16.92 -8.23
CA THR A 147 -18.41 15.47 -7.95
C THR A 147 -17.46 15.06 -6.82
N GLY A 148 -16.62 15.98 -6.32
CA GLY A 148 -15.68 15.73 -5.22
C GLY A 148 -14.29 15.28 -5.67
N GLU A 149 -14.02 15.20 -6.97
CA GLU A 149 -12.73 14.81 -7.53
C GLU A 149 -11.73 15.96 -7.43
N ALA A 150 -10.47 15.65 -7.11
CA ALA A 150 -9.38 16.62 -7.12
C ALA A 150 -9.00 16.94 -8.56
N LEU A 151 -9.13 18.21 -8.96
CA LEU A 151 -8.87 18.68 -10.32
C LEU A 151 -7.40 19.05 -10.51
N VAL A 152 -6.89 19.96 -9.67
CA VAL A 152 -5.52 20.50 -9.74
C VAL A 152 -5.07 20.99 -8.37
N ASP A 153 -3.74 21.01 -8.14
CA ASP A 153 -3.11 21.76 -7.05
C ASP A 153 -2.62 23.10 -7.60
N LEU A 154 -3.22 24.19 -7.12
CA LEU A 154 -2.90 25.56 -7.48
C LEU A 154 -1.84 26.11 -6.53
N LEU A 155 -0.67 26.40 -7.07
CA LEU A 155 0.39 27.16 -6.41
C LEU A 155 0.17 28.66 -6.65
N GLN A 156 0.02 29.44 -5.58
CA GLN A 156 -0.04 30.90 -5.64
C GLN A 156 0.93 31.52 -4.63
N ARG A 157 1.29 32.79 -4.78
CA ARG A 157 2.06 33.46 -3.73
C ARG A 157 1.22 33.59 -2.47
N SER A 158 1.88 33.58 -1.32
CA SER A 158 1.18 33.67 -0.03
C SER A 158 0.53 35.04 0.25
N ASP A 159 0.87 36.08 -0.52
CA ASP A 159 0.28 37.42 -0.45
C ASP A 159 -0.86 37.63 -1.46
N GLU A 160 -1.11 36.67 -2.36
CA GLU A 160 -2.25 36.71 -3.27
C GLU A 160 -3.56 36.36 -2.53
N PRO A 161 -4.70 36.98 -2.92
CA PRO A 161 -5.99 36.61 -2.35
C PRO A 161 -6.28 35.13 -2.60
N ALA A 162 -6.83 34.45 -1.59
CA ALA A 162 -7.22 33.05 -1.72
C ALA A 162 -8.23 32.86 -2.87
N PRO A 163 -8.12 31.77 -3.65
CA PRO A 163 -9.09 31.45 -4.68
C PRO A 163 -10.46 31.23 -4.04
N LYS A 164 -11.52 31.59 -4.77
CA LYS A 164 -12.90 31.48 -4.29
C LYS A 164 -13.65 30.36 -4.99
N VAL A 165 -14.54 29.73 -4.24
CA VAL A 165 -15.44 28.70 -4.74
C VAL A 165 -16.37 29.32 -5.79
N ASN A 166 -16.67 28.58 -6.85
CA ASN A 166 -17.49 28.97 -7.99
C ASN A 166 -16.95 30.17 -8.81
N GLU A 167 -15.71 30.62 -8.56
CA GLU A 167 -15.05 31.61 -9.41
C GLU A 167 -14.12 30.94 -10.42
N ARG A 168 -14.07 31.48 -11.64
CA ARG A 168 -13.27 30.92 -12.73
C ARG A 168 -11.80 31.32 -12.56
N ILE A 169 -10.93 30.32 -12.45
CA ILE A 169 -9.49 30.48 -12.24
C ILE A 169 -8.76 29.98 -13.49
N LEU A 170 -7.78 30.75 -13.98
CA LEU A 170 -6.88 30.30 -15.04
C LEU A 170 -5.66 29.63 -14.42
N CYS A 171 -5.59 28.30 -14.51
CA CYS A 171 -4.45 27.53 -14.10
C CYS A 171 -3.48 27.37 -15.28
N ARG A 172 -2.19 27.60 -15.05
CA ARG A 172 -1.13 27.46 -16.05
C ARG A 172 -0.11 26.43 -15.58
N HIS A 173 0.41 25.64 -16.51
CA HIS A 173 1.52 24.76 -16.20
C HIS A 173 2.77 25.59 -15.88
N PRO A 174 3.55 25.24 -14.85
CA PRO A 174 4.67 26.06 -14.39
C PRO A 174 5.81 26.21 -15.43
N SER A 175 5.97 25.22 -16.32
CA SER A 175 7.08 25.18 -17.29
C SER A 175 6.64 25.18 -18.75
N GLU A 176 5.36 24.92 -19.04
CA GLU A 176 4.86 24.74 -20.41
C GLU A 176 3.78 25.76 -20.72
N ALA A 177 4.14 26.85 -21.41
CA ALA A 177 3.25 27.99 -21.63
C ALA A 177 1.97 27.65 -22.42
N SER A 178 2.01 26.61 -23.27
CA SER A 178 0.86 26.14 -24.04
C SER A 178 -0.17 25.39 -23.17
N LYS A 179 0.25 24.80 -22.05
CA LYS A 179 -0.61 24.04 -21.15
C LYS A 179 -1.27 24.97 -20.14
N ARG A 180 -2.56 25.22 -20.35
CA ARG A 180 -3.40 26.04 -19.47
C ARG A 180 -4.83 25.56 -19.50
N VAL A 181 -5.52 25.70 -18.37
CA VAL A 181 -6.90 25.25 -18.21
C VAL A 181 -7.66 26.25 -17.33
N PHE A 182 -8.94 26.45 -17.64
CA PHE A 182 -9.84 27.16 -16.75
C PHE A 182 -10.53 26.18 -15.81
N VAL A 183 -10.48 26.45 -14.51
CA VAL A 183 -11.11 25.64 -13.48
C VAL A 183 -12.12 26.49 -12.72
N VAL A 184 -13.30 25.93 -12.46
CA VAL A 184 -14.30 26.52 -11.57
C VAL A 184 -14.46 25.55 -10.39
N PRO A 185 -13.78 25.78 -9.26
CA PRO A 185 -13.78 24.84 -8.15
C PRO A 185 -15.10 24.90 -7.39
N ALA A 186 -15.65 23.73 -7.06
CA ALA A 186 -16.82 23.62 -6.17
C ALA A 186 -16.42 23.54 -4.70
N ARG A 187 -15.18 23.12 -4.42
CA ARG A 187 -14.55 23.14 -3.10
C ARG A 187 -13.07 23.44 -3.25
N ILE A 188 -12.51 24.14 -2.28
CA ILE A 188 -11.10 24.53 -2.23
C ILE A 188 -10.55 24.10 -0.87
N GLU A 189 -9.36 23.51 -0.86
CA GLU A 189 -8.65 23.12 0.35
C GLU A 189 -7.23 23.66 0.35
N GLU A 190 -6.84 24.41 1.39
CA GLU A 190 -5.45 24.79 1.60
C GLU A 190 -4.67 23.60 2.18
N THR A 191 -3.64 23.15 1.46
CA THR A 191 -2.94 21.89 1.79
C THR A 191 -1.77 22.10 2.76
N LEU A 192 -1.13 23.27 2.73
CA LEU A 192 -0.04 23.61 3.65
C LEU A 192 -0.60 24.14 4.96
N LYS A 193 -0.63 23.28 5.99
CA LYS A 193 -1.10 23.66 7.32
C LYS A 193 0.06 24.09 8.22
N LEU A 194 -0.17 25.11 9.04
CA LEU A 194 0.79 25.53 10.04
C LEU A 194 0.81 24.51 11.19
N PHE A 195 1.87 23.70 11.25
CA PHE A 195 2.08 22.75 12.35
C PHE A 195 3.02 23.27 13.43
N TRP A 196 3.92 24.19 13.09
CA TRP A 196 4.97 24.67 13.98
C TRP A 196 5.23 26.15 13.71
N LYS A 197 5.22 26.98 14.75
CA LYS A 197 5.42 28.42 14.65
C LYS A 197 6.34 28.91 15.77
N ARG A 198 7.50 29.44 15.37
CA ARG A 198 8.47 30.07 16.30
C ARG A 198 8.92 29.14 17.45
N GLY A 199 9.13 27.86 17.16
CA GLY A 199 9.61 26.91 18.17
C GLY A 199 8.50 26.31 19.05
N GLN A 200 7.23 26.54 18.72
CA GLN A 200 6.05 26.05 19.44
C GLN A 200 5.02 25.50 18.47
#